data_AF-A0A158FJD9-F1
#
_entry.id   AF-A0A158FJD9-F1
#
_cell.length_a   1.000
_cell.length_b   1.000
_cell.length_c   1.000
_cell.angle_alpha   90.00
_cell.angle_beta   90.00
_cell.angle_gamma   90.00
#
_symmetry.space_group_name_H-M   'P 1'
#
loop_
_entity.id
_entity.type
_entity.pdbx_description
1 polymer ?
#
loop_
_entity_poly.entity_id
_entity_poly.type
_entity_poly.pdbx_seq_one_letter_code
_entity_poly.pdbx_strand_id
1 'polypeptide(L)'
;MSGGNTICVVTALLELGMAPMQGPKTTALLDTPAGLVTARAACKNGRCIGVSLEMVPAFVERLDFEVGRTRADIAFGGVYYALIDVNQIGLDIAPENARQLAESGVKHQGCYQSAGSASTV
;
A
#
# COMPACT_ATOMS: atom_id res chain seq x y z
N MET A 1 0.13 -7.08 -2.01
CA MET A 1 -0.76 -6.95 -0.82
C MET A 1 -1.22 -5.49 -0.67
N SER A 2 -2.40 -5.21 -0.10
CA SER A 2 -3.01 -3.86 -0.02
C SER A 2 -3.49 -3.54 1.40
N GLY A 3 -2.94 -2.49 2.02
CA GLY A 3 -3.31 -2.09 3.38
C GLY A 3 -4.79 -1.67 3.51
N GLY A 4 -5.29 -0.85 2.58
CA GLY A 4 -6.69 -0.41 2.58
C GLY A 4 -7.68 -1.57 2.48
N ASN A 5 -7.40 -2.53 1.59
CA ASN A 5 -8.27 -3.72 1.46
C ASN A 5 -8.20 -4.62 2.70
N THR A 6 -7.04 -4.76 3.35
CA THR A 6 -6.92 -5.48 4.62
C THR A 6 -7.79 -4.84 5.70
N ILE A 7 -7.81 -3.50 5.80
CA ILE A 7 -8.70 -2.78 6.74
C ILE A 7 -10.17 -3.08 6.45
N CYS A 8 -10.58 -3.03 5.16
CA CYS A 8 -11.94 -3.35 4.75
C CYS A 8 -12.34 -4.79 5.11
N VAL A 9 -11.47 -5.77 4.82
CA VAL A 9 -11.72 -7.18 5.11
C VAL A 9 -11.89 -7.42 6.60
N VAL A 10 -10.98 -6.90 7.42
CA VAL A 10 -11.06 -7.04 8.89
C VAL A 10 -12.35 -6.41 9.43
N THR A 11 -12.68 -5.22 8.95
CA THR A 11 -13.91 -4.52 9.34
C THR A 11 -15.14 -5.34 8.99
N ALA A 12 -15.24 -5.83 7.76
CA ALA A 12 -16.37 -6.63 7.30
C ALA A 12 -16.49 -7.95 8.08
N LEU A 13 -15.39 -8.67 8.29
CA LEU A 13 -15.40 -9.94 9.03
C LEU A 13 -15.93 -9.77 10.45
N LEU A 14 -15.54 -8.69 11.14
CA LEU A 14 -15.96 -8.41 12.50
C LEU A 14 -17.40 -7.89 12.58
N GLU A 15 -17.77 -6.93 11.74
CA GLU A 15 -19.10 -6.31 11.79
C GLU A 15 -20.21 -7.22 11.25
N LEU A 16 -19.89 -8.13 10.33
CA LEU A 16 -20.82 -9.17 9.86
C LEU A 16 -20.87 -10.40 10.77
N GLY A 17 -20.07 -10.42 11.85
CA GLY A 17 -20.01 -11.55 12.78
C GLY A 17 -19.42 -12.84 12.21
N MET A 18 -18.72 -12.76 11.07
CA MET A 18 -18.01 -13.90 10.46
C MET A 18 -16.78 -14.30 11.29
N ALA A 19 -16.18 -13.32 11.98
CA ALA A 19 -15.18 -13.52 13.02
C ALA A 19 -15.65 -12.86 14.32
N PRO A 20 -15.35 -13.44 15.49
CA PRO A 20 -15.82 -12.91 16.76
C PRO A 20 -15.14 -11.57 17.07
N MET A 21 -15.96 -10.54 17.31
CA MET A 21 -15.48 -9.25 17.84
C MET A 21 -15.25 -9.38 19.34
N GLN A 22 -13.98 -9.30 19.73
CA GLN A 22 -13.53 -9.32 21.12
C GLN A 22 -13.28 -7.86 21.54
N GLY A 23 -14.01 -7.38 22.55
CA GLY A 23 -13.97 -5.98 22.99
C GLY A 23 -12.57 -5.53 23.43
N PRO A 24 -12.37 -4.26 23.84
CA PRO A 24 -12.24 -3.11 22.92
C PRO A 24 -11.17 -3.26 21.82
N LYS A 25 -10.41 -4.37 21.77
CA LYS A 25 -9.43 -4.66 20.73
C LYS A 25 -9.53 -6.11 20.29
N THR A 26 -9.78 -6.33 19.00
CA THR A 26 -9.73 -7.65 18.38
C THR A 26 -8.47 -7.78 17.51
N THR A 27 -7.75 -8.88 17.65
CA THR A 27 -6.62 -9.22 16.78
C THR A 27 -7.06 -10.22 15.72
N ALA A 28 -6.78 -9.92 14.45
CA ALA A 28 -6.97 -10.82 13.33
C ALA A 28 -5.64 -11.05 12.61
N LEU A 29 -5.35 -12.31 12.28
CA LEU A 29 -4.20 -12.69 11.47
C LEU A 29 -4.69 -12.98 10.06
N LEU A 30 -4.08 -12.34 9.06
CA LEU A 30 -4.41 -12.54 7.66
C LEU A 30 -3.20 -13.15 6.95
N ASP A 31 -3.41 -14.33 6.37
CA ASP A 31 -2.46 -14.90 5.44
C ASP A 31 -2.65 -14.22 4.08
N THR A 32 -1.61 -13.56 3.59
CA THR A 32 -1.64 -12.80 2.33
C THR A 32 -0.53 -13.30 1.40
N PRO A 33 -0.61 -13.04 0.09
CA PRO A 33 0.45 -13.43 -0.84
C PRO A 33 1.85 -12.87 -0.50
N ALA A 34 1.91 -11.77 0.26
CA ALA A 34 3.18 -11.17 0.68
C ALA A 34 3.71 -11.72 2.02
N GLY A 35 2.91 -12.54 2.70
CA GLY A 35 3.18 -13.04 4.06
C GLY A 35 2.07 -12.69 5.05
N LEU A 36 2.30 -13.05 6.31
CA LEU A 36 1.36 -12.86 7.40
C LEU A 36 1.23 -11.38 7.79
N VAL A 37 0.00 -10.90 7.93
CA VAL A 37 -0.32 -9.54 8.40
C VAL A 37 -1.11 -9.62 9.70
N THR A 38 -0.66 -8.88 10.72
CA THR A 38 -1.40 -8.77 11.99
C THR A 38 -2.23 -7.50 12.00
N ALA A 39 -3.56 -7.65 12.01
CA ALA A 39 -4.49 -6.55 12.13
C ALA A 39 -5.01 -6.44 13.58
N ARG A 40 -4.89 -5.24 14.16
CA ARG A 40 -5.42 -4.90 15.48
C ARG A 40 -6.58 -3.93 15.30
N ALA A 41 -7.80 -4.45 15.39
CA ALA A 41 -9.03 -3.68 15.27
C ALA A 41 -9.41 -3.08 16.62
N ALA A 42 -9.64 -1.77 16.65
CA ALA A 42 -10.27 -1.09 17.77
C ALA A 42 -11.80 -1.21 17.62
N CYS A 43 -12.45 -1.72 18.66
CA CYS A 43 -13.87 -2.05 18.64
C CYS A 43 -14.63 -1.29 19.73
N LYS A 44 -15.77 -0.69 19.38
CA LYS A 44 -16.64 0.03 20.31
C LYS A 44 -18.10 -0.15 19.90
N ASN A 45 -18.97 -0.48 20.87
CA ASN A 45 -20.41 -0.64 20.65
C ASN A 45 -20.76 -1.58 19.48
N GLY A 46 -20.06 -2.72 19.38
CA GLY A 46 -20.27 -3.70 18.30
C GLY A 46 -19.77 -3.27 16.92
N ARG A 47 -18.97 -2.19 16.83
CA ARG A 47 -18.42 -1.68 15.57
C ARG A 47 -16.90 -1.64 15.58
N CYS A 48 -16.30 -1.86 14.42
CA CYS A 48 -14.88 -1.61 14.20
C CYS A 48 -14.69 -0.13 13.86
N ILE A 49 -13.97 0.61 14.71
CA ILE A 49 -13.77 2.06 14.55
C ILE A 49 -12.41 2.42 13.94
N GLY A 50 -11.52 1.44 13.80
CA GLY A 50 -10.20 1.62 13.22
C GLY A 50 -9.39 0.34 13.29
N VAL A 51 -8.43 0.20 12.38
CA VAL A 51 -7.56 -0.98 12.30
C VAL A 51 -6.12 -0.50 12.16
N SER A 52 -5.24 -1.00 13.02
CA SER A 52 -3.80 -0.86 12.87
C SER A 52 -3.23 -2.13 12.27
N LEU A 53 -2.38 -1.98 11.26
CA LEU A 53 -1.77 -3.12 10.56
C LEU A 53 -0.28 -3.18 10.88
N GLU A 54 0.15 -4.35 11.32
CA GLU A 54 1.55 -4.76 11.28
C GLU A 54 1.74 -5.51 9.98
N MET A 55 2.28 -4.80 9.01
CA MET A 55 2.52 -5.28 7.65
C MET A 55 3.78 -6.14 7.62
N VAL A 56 3.96 -6.84 6.50
CA VAL A 56 5.21 -7.58 6.22
C VAL A 56 6.42 -6.63 6.24
N PRO A 57 7.64 -7.13 6.49
CA PRO A 57 8.84 -6.29 6.50
C PRO A 57 8.97 -5.46 5.21
N ALA A 58 9.20 -4.16 5.39
CA ALA A 58 9.41 -3.21 4.30
C ALA A 58 10.89 -2.84 4.20
N PHE A 59 11.36 -2.59 2.98
CA PHE A 59 12.76 -2.23 2.72
C PHE A 59 12.88 -1.35 1.48
N VAL A 60 13.99 -0.60 1.41
CA VAL A 60 14.39 0.13 0.20
C VAL A 60 15.29 -0.79 -0.63
N GLU A 61 14.98 -0.93 -1.91
CA GLU A 61 15.78 -1.69 -2.87
C GLU A 61 16.84 -0.79 -3.53
N ARG A 62 16.42 0.39 -4.01
CA ARG A 62 17.29 1.37 -4.69
C ARG A 62 16.86 2.79 -4.33
N LEU A 63 17.85 3.67 -4.19
CA LEU A 63 17.65 5.11 -4.03
C LEU A 63 18.07 5.84 -5.31
N ASP A 64 17.44 6.98 -5.59
CA ASP A 64 17.81 7.87 -6.70
C ASP A 64 17.88 7.19 -8.08
N PHE A 65 17.04 6.17 -8.33
CA PHE A 65 17.04 5.40 -9.57
C PHE A 65 16.43 6.21 -10.72
N GLU A 66 17.10 6.25 -11.87
CA GLU A 66 16.61 6.99 -13.04
C GLU A 66 15.44 6.27 -13.71
N VAL A 67 14.29 6.94 -13.77
CA VAL A 67 13.07 6.49 -14.45
C VAL A 67 12.67 7.56 -15.46
N GLY A 68 13.02 7.33 -16.72
CA GLY A 68 12.84 8.32 -17.79
C GLY A 68 13.69 9.57 -17.54
N ARG A 69 13.05 10.69 -17.19
CA ARG A 69 13.72 11.97 -16.85
C ARG A 69 13.62 12.34 -15.36
N THR A 70 13.13 11.42 -14.55
CA THR A 70 12.92 11.62 -13.10
C THR A 70 13.79 10.66 -12.31
N ARG A 71 14.00 10.96 -11.04
CA ARG A 71 14.55 10.03 -10.06
C ARG A 71 13.45 9.46 -9.19
N ALA A 72 13.55 8.17 -8.91
CA ALA A 72 12.64 7.44 -8.06
C ALA A 72 13.39 6.62 -7.01
N ASP A 73 12.82 6.51 -5.82
CA ASP A 73 13.24 5.49 -4.85
C ASP A 73 12.39 4.23 -5.07
N ILE A 74 13.06 3.08 -5.20
CA ILE A 74 12.40 1.78 -5.36
C ILE A 74 12.34 1.11 -4.00
N ALA A 75 11.13 0.85 -3.52
CA ALA A 75 10.90 0.28 -2.19
C ALA A 75 9.83 -0.81 -2.22
N PHE A 76 9.99 -1.80 -1.35
CA PHE A 76 9.00 -2.84 -1.11
C PHE A 76 8.29 -2.61 0.22
N GLY A 77 6.96 -2.62 0.20
CA GLY A 77 6.10 -2.54 1.39
C GLY A 77 4.97 -3.57 1.36
N GLY A 78 5.21 -4.75 0.79
CA GLY A 78 4.21 -5.77 0.47
C GLY A 78 3.68 -5.72 -0.98
N VAL A 79 4.05 -4.66 -1.71
CA VAL A 79 4.22 -4.59 -3.17
C VAL A 79 5.39 -3.65 -3.45
N TYR A 80 5.92 -3.66 -4.67
CA TYR A 80 6.93 -2.72 -5.11
C TYR A 80 6.33 -1.38 -5.49
N TYR A 81 7.02 -0.30 -5.12
CA TYR A 81 6.71 1.08 -5.45
C TYR A 81 7.92 1.75 -6.09
N ALA A 82 7.67 2.56 -7.11
CA ALA A 82 8.60 3.61 -7.54
C ALA A 82 8.07 4.94 -6.98
N LEU A 83 8.81 5.52 -6.03
CA LEU A 83 8.44 6.74 -5.32
C LEU A 83 9.11 7.93 -6.00
N ILE A 84 8.32 8.79 -6.63
CA ILE A 84 8.79 9.97 -7.37
C ILE A 84 8.30 11.23 -6.67
N ASP A 85 9.20 12.20 -6.45
CA ASP A 85 8.80 13.54 -6.03
C ASP A 85 7.96 14.21 -7.12
N VAL A 86 6.72 14.56 -6.77
CA VAL A 86 5.73 15.18 -7.66
C VAL A 86 6.24 16.49 -8.29
N ASN A 87 7.15 17.20 -7.62
CA ASN A 87 7.75 18.42 -8.15
C ASN A 87 8.58 18.18 -9.43
N GLN A 88 9.19 16.99 -9.58
CA GLN A 88 9.96 16.63 -10.78
C GLN A 88 9.10 16.54 -12.05
N ILE A 89 7.78 16.36 -11.88
CA ILE A 89 6.81 16.29 -12.98
C ILE A 89 5.94 17.54 -13.07
N GLY A 90 6.22 18.57 -12.26
CA GLY A 90 5.54 19.87 -12.29
C GLY A 90 4.06 19.82 -11.89
N LEU A 91 3.68 18.90 -11.00
CA LEU A 91 2.32 18.77 -10.48
C LEU A 91 2.30 18.91 -8.95
N ASP A 92 1.10 19.13 -8.40
CA ASP A 92 0.81 19.03 -6.97
C ASP A 92 -0.08 17.82 -6.67
N ILE A 93 0.04 17.23 -5.48
CA ILE A 93 -0.88 16.18 -5.00
C ILE A 93 -2.19 16.84 -4.55
N ALA A 94 -3.09 17.04 -5.51
CA ALA A 94 -4.40 17.65 -5.28
C ALA A 94 -5.49 16.93 -6.11
N PRO A 95 -6.77 16.92 -5.66
CA PRO A 95 -7.85 16.24 -6.37
C PRO A 95 -8.01 16.66 -7.84
N GLU A 96 -7.75 17.92 -8.15
CA GLU A 96 -7.87 18.50 -9.49
C GLU A 96 -6.84 17.88 -10.45
N ASN A 97 -5.70 17.42 -9.93
CA ASN A 97 -4.62 16.80 -10.69
C ASN A 97 -4.75 15.27 -10.79
N ALA A 98 -5.77 14.66 -10.20
CA ALA A 98 -5.87 13.20 -10.03
C ALA A 98 -5.69 12.41 -11.35
N ARG A 99 -6.31 12.89 -12.44
CA ARG A 99 -6.18 12.27 -13.77
C ARG A 99 -4.74 12.35 -14.28
N GLN A 100 -4.12 13.51 -14.19
CA GLN A 100 -2.75 13.74 -14.66
C GLN A 100 -1.73 12.94 -13.83
N LEU A 101 -1.92 12.87 -12.51
CA LEU A 101 -1.11 12.05 -11.62
C LEU A 101 -1.22 10.56 -11.98
N ALA A 102 -2.43 10.04 -12.22
CA ALA A 102 -2.63 8.66 -12.63
C ALA A 102 -1.96 8.34 -13.99
N GLU A 103 -2.15 9.21 -14.98
CA GLU A 103 -1.51 9.05 -16.30
C GLU A 103 0.02 9.15 -16.21
N SER A 104 0.54 10.06 -15.39
CA SER A 104 1.97 10.18 -15.12
C SER A 104 2.50 8.89 -14.47
N GLY A 105 1.82 8.34 -13.47
CA GLY A 105 2.21 7.08 -12.83
C GLY A 105 2.34 5.92 -13.81
N VAL A 106 1.36 5.74 -14.70
CA VAL A 106 1.40 4.69 -15.74
C VAL A 106 2.59 4.89 -16.71
N LYS A 107 2.87 6.14 -17.11
CA LYS A 107 4.03 6.45 -17.97
C LYS A 107 5.35 6.08 -17.29
N HIS A 108 5.54 6.48 -16.02
CA HIS A 108 6.76 6.17 -15.26
C HIS A 108 6.91 4.67 -15.01
N GLN A 109 5.82 3.94 -14.77
CA GLN A 109 5.85 2.49 -14.66
C GLN A 109 6.39 1.83 -15.95
N GLY A 110 5.95 2.30 -17.12
CA GLY A 110 6.48 1.83 -18.41
C GLY A 110 7.96 2.19 -18.61
N CYS A 111 8.39 3.37 -18.17
CA CYS A 111 9.81 3.75 -18.17
C CYS A 111 10.65 2.86 -17.25
N TYR A 112 10.17 2.54 -16.06
CA TYR A 112 10.87 1.65 -15.12
C TYR A 112 11.05 0.24 -15.71
N GLN A 113 9.99 -0.30 -16.32
CA GLN A 113 10.03 -1.63 -16.95
C GLN A 113 11.00 -1.68 -18.14
N SER A 114 11.09 -0.60 -18.92
CA SER A 114 12.00 -0.50 -20.07
C SER A 114 13.45 -0.17 -19.70
N ALA A 115 13.68 0.50 -18.56
CA ALA A 115 15.01 0.81 -18.02
C ALA A 115 15.76 -0.42 -17.48
N GLY A 116 15.15 -1.61 -17.54
CA GLY A 116 15.79 -2.84 -17.10
C GLY A 116 15.76 -2.99 -15.58
N SER A 117 14.57 -3.18 -15.02
CA SER A 117 14.47 -4.05 -13.85
C SER A 117 14.47 -5.50 -14.33
N ALA A 118 15.66 -6.10 -14.38
CA ALA A 118 15.75 -7.54 -14.17
C ALA A 118 15.20 -7.85 -12.77
N SER A 119 13.95 -8.30 -12.70
CA SER A 119 13.38 -9.06 -11.59
C SER A 119 12.32 -9.97 -12.23
N THR A 120 12.39 -11.31 -12.23
CA THR A 120 13.01 -12.23 -11.25
C THR A 120 12.77 -11.75 -9.83
N VAL A 121 11.53 -11.78 -9.39
CA VAL A 121 10.97 -12.88 -8.58
C VAL A 121 9.51 -13.05 -8.97
#